data_AF-A0A167WPY7-F1
#
_entry.id   AF-A0A167WPY7-F1
#
_cell.length_a   1.000
_cell.length_b   1.000
_cell.length_c   1.000
_cell.angle_alpha   90.00
_cell.angle_beta   90.00
_cell.angle_gamma   90.00
#
_symmetry.space_group_name_H-M   'P 1'
#
loop_
_entity.id
_entity.type
_entity.pdbx_description
1 polymer ?
#
loop_
_entity_poly.entity_id
_entity_poly.type
_entity_poly.pdbx_seq_one_letter_code
_entity_poly.pdbx_strand_id
1 'polypeptide(L)'
;MASTQRCMTLAGVQPPDIVSMLYKAHPSCSCAPVENGRNLVVCIEGTSHHLRGGVGVGRHDRPTNVSRFFDHLPADSAGQLKYYKNGIGSSDHRLHAPHKIIGNAIDLAIAWNISVGITEAYSWLSEQYRQGDRIFLLGHSRGAYQVRALAAMIETVGLLPEGNKEHIPHAYDIYAGCCDSRAAADKAAFMKAKMSTPGASVHFVGVWDTVSSVGLVNRDRLPLSKDCDHICIFRHALALDENRVMFQPECAFDGGRLPRGDAKEVWFAGSHTDIGGGEGLSERTLNIETIPLQWMEHEALMAGLHFKPHKYTLDVSELLEATPQKAIHGAWRLLPHQGRGRAIYPGQKIHASVAFIDNSYKPKAVFKHAPTLDWTQVIGHGPSGEFLRHVDWTDRLELDLFDMNAAPEWIDILRKNDIFLGTALRILTRLDFMSSLRDGDKALAGVPDAATVLKSFSPVQAEVFLAAGRLLTKLAMASDSISSGFKTRMPVSSNTHQIQCIRRSSTQLYGRRERSRLSSLSPVKRDSRHRVAQKDHPQWPVYLYGIRSRLLYDFGL
;
A
#
# COMPACT_ATOMS: atom_id res chain seq x y z
N MET A 1 -28.02 52.96 -23.33
CA MET A 1 -28.58 53.19 -21.99
C MET A 1 -29.17 51.88 -21.51
N ALA A 2 -28.67 51.38 -20.37
CA ALA A 2 -28.94 50.06 -19.84
C ALA A 2 -30.40 49.95 -19.34
N SER A 3 -31.11 48.89 -19.74
CA SER A 3 -32.35 48.47 -19.08
C SER A 3 -32.03 47.45 -18.00
N THR A 4 -32.16 47.89 -16.77
CA THR A 4 -32.16 47.14 -15.53
C THR A 4 -33.25 46.06 -15.53
N GLN A 5 -32.85 44.79 -15.44
CA GLN A 5 -33.73 43.72 -14.99
C GLN A 5 -33.13 43.12 -13.73
N ARG A 6 -33.77 43.42 -12.60
CA ARG A 6 -33.45 42.95 -11.26
C ARG A 6 -33.48 41.42 -11.25
N CYS A 7 -32.32 40.80 -11.06
CA CYS A 7 -32.25 39.39 -10.71
C CYS A 7 -32.42 39.29 -9.19
N MET A 8 -33.57 38.79 -8.75
CA MET A 8 -33.78 38.38 -7.36
C MET A 8 -32.75 37.29 -7.03
N THR A 9 -31.85 37.59 -6.10
CA THR A 9 -30.98 36.62 -5.48
C THR A 9 -31.83 35.65 -4.65
N LEU A 10 -32.11 34.48 -5.21
CA LEU A 10 -32.54 33.32 -4.44
C LEU A 10 -31.37 32.87 -3.56
N ALA A 11 -31.39 33.36 -2.32
CA ALA A 11 -30.69 32.72 -1.22
C ALA A 11 -31.27 31.32 -1.00
N GLY A 12 -30.39 30.33 -0.81
CA GLY A 12 -30.71 29.10 -0.10
C GLY A 12 -31.20 27.94 -0.97
N VAL A 13 -30.25 27.21 -1.58
CA VAL A 13 -30.19 25.74 -1.49
C VAL A 13 -28.71 25.37 -1.48
N GLN A 14 -28.17 25.00 -0.32
CA GLN A 14 -26.87 24.32 -0.27
C GLN A 14 -27.02 22.93 -0.90
N PRO A 15 -26.05 22.46 -1.71
CA PRO A 15 -26.09 21.11 -2.25
C PRO A 15 -26.02 20.10 -1.08
N PRO A 16 -26.81 19.02 -1.11
CA PRO A 16 -26.83 18.04 -0.03
C PRO A 16 -25.50 17.27 0.09
N ASP A 17 -25.19 16.92 1.34
CA ASP A 17 -23.96 16.40 1.92
C ASP A 17 -23.29 15.21 1.22
N ILE A 18 -22.01 15.39 0.83
CA ILE A 18 -21.23 14.42 0.04
C ILE A 18 -20.26 13.58 0.91
N VAL A 19 -19.85 14.07 2.09
CA VAL A 19 -18.85 13.41 2.94
C VAL A 19 -19.45 12.30 3.82
N SER A 20 -20.74 12.38 4.18
CA SER A 20 -21.37 11.46 5.15
C SER A 20 -21.72 10.07 4.61
N MET A 21 -21.70 9.87 3.28
CA MET A 21 -22.23 8.65 2.66
C MET A 21 -21.18 7.67 2.11
N LEU A 22 -19.89 8.01 2.05
CA LEU A 22 -18.84 7.00 1.77
C LEU A 22 -18.40 6.27 3.04
N TYR A 23 -18.63 6.90 4.18
CA TYR A 23 -18.16 6.45 5.47
C TYR A 23 -19.31 6.58 6.45
N LYS A 24 -19.94 5.48 6.83
CA LYS A 24 -20.59 5.44 8.15
C LYS A 24 -19.44 5.65 9.13
N ALA A 25 -19.48 6.75 9.90
CA ALA A 25 -18.53 6.96 10.99
C ALA A 25 -18.35 5.64 11.73
N HIS A 26 -17.11 5.13 11.79
CA HIS A 26 -16.87 3.88 12.51
C HIS A 26 -17.39 4.07 13.94
N PRO A 27 -18.07 3.09 14.56
CA PRO A 27 -18.67 3.27 15.89
C PRO A 27 -17.65 3.69 16.98
N SER A 28 -16.36 3.45 16.73
CA SER A 28 -15.24 3.89 17.56
C SER A 28 -14.46 5.09 17.02
N CYS A 29 -14.85 5.69 15.89
CA CYS A 29 -14.22 6.90 15.37
C CYS A 29 -14.63 8.10 16.23
N SER A 30 -13.66 8.75 16.86
CA SER A 30 -13.85 10.11 17.36
C SER A 30 -13.77 11.16 16.25
N CYS A 31 -13.38 10.75 15.03
CA CYS A 31 -13.45 11.58 13.85
C CYS A 31 -14.93 11.84 13.49
N ALA A 32 -15.52 12.93 13.95
CA ALA A 32 -16.79 13.33 13.38
C ALA A 32 -16.52 13.69 11.90
N PRO A 33 -17.30 13.18 10.93
CA PRO A 33 -17.31 13.78 9.60
C PRO A 33 -17.88 15.19 9.78
N VAL A 34 -17.01 16.16 10.02
CA VAL A 34 -17.39 17.57 10.07
C VAL A 34 -17.57 18.02 8.62
N GLU A 35 -18.71 18.63 8.33
CA GLU A 35 -18.94 19.28 7.04
C GLU A 35 -17.75 20.18 6.70
N ASN A 36 -17.12 19.94 5.54
CA ASN A 36 -15.96 20.67 5.01
C ASN A 36 -14.57 20.37 5.62
N GLY A 37 -14.42 19.30 6.40
CA GLY A 37 -13.10 18.83 6.85
C GLY A 37 -12.18 18.41 5.68
N ARG A 38 -10.91 18.84 5.69
CA ARG A 38 -9.92 18.51 4.64
C ARG A 38 -9.16 17.24 5.00
N ASN A 39 -8.49 16.66 4.01
CA ASN A 39 -7.54 15.56 4.23
C ASN A 39 -6.11 16.11 4.37
N LEU A 40 -5.44 15.85 5.48
CA LEU A 40 -4.01 16.11 5.66
C LEU A 40 -3.24 14.80 5.55
N VAL A 41 -2.43 14.65 4.50
CA VAL A 41 -1.74 13.40 4.20
C VAL A 41 -0.25 13.54 4.45
N VAL A 42 0.28 12.76 5.38
CA VAL A 42 1.71 12.70 5.70
C VAL A 42 2.27 11.39 5.20
N CYS A 43 3.26 11.44 4.32
CA CYS A 43 4.01 10.29 3.82
C CYS A 43 5.45 10.35 4.34
N ILE A 44 5.89 9.34 5.10
CA ILE A 44 7.27 9.22 5.58
C ILE A 44 7.92 7.97 5.00
N GLU A 45 8.98 8.19 4.25
CA GLU A 45 9.71 7.14 3.55
C GLU A 45 10.57 6.27 4.50
N GLY A 46 10.79 5.01 4.12
CA GLY A 46 11.70 4.10 4.80
C GLY A 46 13.17 4.48 4.61
N THR A 47 14.09 3.81 5.32
CA THR A 47 15.53 4.02 5.09
C THR A 47 15.89 3.59 3.67
N SER A 48 16.09 4.58 2.79
CA SER A 48 16.49 4.38 1.40
C SER A 48 17.86 3.72 1.27
N HIS A 49 18.07 2.98 0.18
CA HIS A 49 19.33 2.32 -0.18
C HIS A 49 20.51 3.27 -0.47
N HIS A 50 20.39 4.57 -0.18
CA HIS A 50 21.43 5.60 -0.43
C HIS A 50 22.66 5.48 0.47
N LEU A 51 22.73 4.48 1.37
CA LEU A 51 23.97 4.10 2.08
C LEU A 51 25.03 3.43 1.17
N ARG A 52 24.96 3.60 -0.16
CA ARG A 52 26.09 3.36 -1.05
C ARG A 52 26.95 4.62 -1.14
N GLY A 53 27.86 4.76 -0.17
CA GLY A 53 29.07 5.56 -0.39
C GLY A 53 29.86 4.96 -1.55
N GLY A 54 29.96 5.69 -2.65
CA GLY A 54 30.78 5.30 -3.80
C GLY A 54 30.24 5.82 -5.13
N VAL A 55 30.82 6.93 -5.59
CA VAL A 55 31.03 7.33 -6.99
C VAL A 55 30.10 6.69 -8.03
N GLY A 56 29.18 7.49 -8.57
CA GLY A 56 28.47 7.17 -9.81
C GLY A 56 26.99 7.51 -9.75
N VAL A 57 26.63 8.73 -10.17
CA VAL A 57 25.31 9.02 -10.71
C VAL A 57 25.14 8.11 -11.94
N GLY A 58 24.38 7.01 -11.80
CA GLY A 58 24.28 6.02 -12.87
C GLY A 58 23.60 4.70 -12.52
N ARG A 59 22.33 4.73 -12.08
CA ARG A 59 21.28 3.70 -12.30
C ARG A 59 19.98 4.22 -11.70
N HIS A 60 18.90 4.26 -12.49
CA HIS A 60 17.57 4.77 -12.14
C HIS A 60 17.19 4.57 -10.66
N ASP A 61 16.97 5.67 -9.93
CA ASP A 61 16.31 5.65 -8.63
C ASP A 61 14.89 5.10 -8.81
N ARG A 62 14.62 3.94 -8.22
CA ARG A 62 13.33 3.25 -8.31
C ARG A 62 12.48 3.66 -7.12
N PRO A 63 11.29 4.22 -7.33
CA PRO A 63 10.49 4.75 -6.23
C PRO A 63 9.90 3.61 -5.40
N THR A 64 9.77 3.88 -4.10
CA THR A 64 9.07 3.02 -3.14
C THR A 64 7.55 3.17 -3.33
N ASN A 65 6.79 2.33 -2.65
CA ASN A 65 5.34 2.44 -2.57
C ASN A 65 4.89 3.70 -1.83
N VAL A 66 5.69 4.27 -0.91
CA VAL A 66 5.37 5.57 -0.26
C VAL A 66 5.49 6.71 -1.27
N SER A 67 6.58 6.74 -2.04
CA SER A 67 6.78 7.72 -3.13
C SER A 67 5.69 7.60 -4.20
N ARG A 68 5.42 6.38 -4.68
CA ARG A 68 4.36 6.10 -5.66
C ARG A 68 2.99 6.55 -5.16
N PHE A 69 2.63 6.19 -3.92
CA PHE A 69 1.38 6.62 -3.29
C PHE A 69 1.28 8.15 -3.25
N PHE A 70 2.34 8.84 -2.81
CA PHE A 70 2.37 10.30 -2.74
C PHE A 70 2.23 10.97 -4.12
N ASP A 71 2.83 10.38 -5.15
CA ASP A 71 2.73 10.84 -6.54
C ASP A 71 1.32 10.69 -7.10
N HIS A 72 0.61 9.62 -6.70
CA HIS A 72 -0.77 9.36 -7.08
C HIS A 72 -1.78 10.27 -6.37
N LEU A 73 -1.40 10.96 -5.29
CA LEU A 73 -2.25 11.99 -4.68
C LEU A 73 -2.29 13.25 -5.57
N PRO A 74 -3.46 13.93 -5.69
CA PRO A 74 -3.58 15.22 -6.35
C PRO A 74 -2.60 16.25 -5.77
N ALA A 75 -2.35 17.33 -6.52
CA ALA A 75 -1.69 18.50 -5.95
C ALA A 75 -2.55 19.08 -4.82
N ASP A 76 -1.93 19.88 -3.95
CA ASP A 76 -2.63 20.54 -2.86
C ASP A 76 -3.85 21.31 -3.38
N SER A 77 -4.96 21.11 -2.69
CA SER A 77 -6.26 21.66 -3.05
C SER A 77 -7.02 22.08 -1.80
N ALA A 78 -8.16 22.75 -1.98
CA ALA A 78 -9.00 23.18 -0.86
C ALA A 78 -9.43 22.02 0.06
N GLY A 79 -9.52 20.79 -0.45
CA GLY A 79 -9.98 19.61 0.30
C GLY A 79 -8.90 18.60 0.68
N GLN A 80 -7.66 18.72 0.19
CA GLN A 80 -6.58 17.77 0.50
C GLN A 80 -5.20 18.42 0.36
N LEU A 81 -4.40 18.31 1.42
CA LEU A 81 -3.00 18.76 1.49
C LEU A 81 -2.08 17.56 1.71
N LYS A 82 -0.87 17.59 1.14
CA LYS A 82 0.08 16.48 1.29
C LYS A 82 1.48 16.94 1.68
N TYR A 83 2.11 16.15 2.54
CA TYR A 83 3.47 16.33 3.02
C TYR A 83 4.27 15.06 2.81
N TYR A 84 5.52 15.20 2.36
CA TYR A 84 6.43 14.10 2.11
C TYR A 84 7.76 14.32 2.82
N LYS A 85 8.19 13.33 3.58
CA LYS A 85 9.50 13.30 4.24
C LYS A 85 10.32 12.16 3.68
N ASN A 86 11.48 12.50 3.13
CA ASN A 86 12.47 11.51 2.73
C ASN A 86 12.98 10.73 3.95
N GLY A 87 13.32 9.47 3.74
CA GLY A 87 13.69 8.55 4.80
C GLY A 87 15.11 8.75 5.31
N ILE A 88 15.43 8.02 6.38
CA ILE A 88 16.75 8.08 7.03
C ILE A 88 17.85 7.81 5.99
N GLY A 89 18.83 8.71 5.87
CA GLY A 89 20.00 8.56 4.99
C GLY A 89 19.93 9.25 3.61
N SER A 90 18.85 9.99 3.31
CA SER A 90 18.71 10.71 2.03
C SER A 90 19.24 12.15 2.04
N SER A 91 19.81 12.62 3.15
CA SER A 91 20.32 13.99 3.30
C SER A 91 21.78 14.10 2.87
N ASP A 92 22.10 15.14 2.10
CA ASP A 92 23.39 15.54 1.50
C ASP A 92 24.55 15.82 2.48
N HIS A 93 24.43 15.34 3.73
CA HIS A 93 25.50 15.45 4.72
C HIS A 93 26.47 14.30 4.49
N ARG A 94 27.45 14.54 3.62
CA ARG A 94 28.66 13.74 3.45
C ARG A 94 29.43 13.66 4.77
N LEU A 95 29.00 12.79 5.67
CA LEU A 95 29.83 12.36 6.78
C LEU A 95 30.89 11.42 6.21
N HIS A 96 32.06 11.98 5.88
CA HIS A 96 33.29 11.23 5.66
C HIS A 96 33.73 10.61 6.99
N ALA A 97 33.07 9.53 7.42
CA ALA A 97 33.51 8.75 8.58
C ALA A 97 34.47 7.65 8.12
N PRO A 98 35.72 7.60 8.63
CA PRO A 98 36.65 6.53 8.31
C PRO A 98 36.15 5.19 8.89
N HIS A 99 36.51 4.11 8.19
CA HIS A 99 36.19 2.73 8.51
C HIS A 99 36.59 2.34 9.95
N LYS A 100 35.63 2.42 10.88
CA LYS A 100 35.40 1.55 12.06
C LYS A 100 34.31 2.22 12.90
N ILE A 101 33.06 2.11 12.46
CA ILE A 101 31.93 2.66 13.20
C ILE A 101 31.44 1.59 14.19
N ILE A 102 31.54 1.91 15.48
CA ILE A 102 30.97 1.16 16.59
C ILE A 102 29.44 1.20 16.43
N GLY A 103 28.75 0.05 16.51
CA GLY A 103 27.30 -0.06 16.26
C GLY A 103 26.44 0.98 16.98
N ASN A 104 26.84 1.38 18.19
CA ASN A 104 26.16 2.41 18.99
C ASN A 104 26.03 3.78 18.31
N ALA A 105 26.99 4.20 17.48
CA ALA A 105 26.94 5.49 16.80
C ALA A 105 25.94 5.50 15.64
N ILE A 106 25.81 4.37 14.92
CA ILE A 106 24.81 4.19 13.87
C ILE A 106 23.42 4.14 14.47
N ASP A 107 23.24 3.38 15.55
CA ASP A 107 21.96 3.28 16.26
C ASP A 107 21.53 4.64 16.84
N LEU A 108 22.47 5.44 17.33
CA LEU A 108 22.19 6.80 17.81
C LEU A 108 21.79 7.75 16.67
N ALA A 109 22.51 7.72 15.54
CA ALA A 109 22.17 8.56 14.39
C ALA A 109 20.79 8.22 13.81
N ILE A 110 20.47 6.93 13.80
CA ILE A 110 19.15 6.41 13.45
C ILE A 110 18.07 6.92 14.42
N ALA A 111 18.31 6.82 15.72
CA ALA A 111 17.35 7.23 16.75
C ALA A 111 17.09 8.74 16.67
N TRP A 112 18.15 9.53 16.48
CA TRP A 112 18.07 10.97 16.24
C TRP A 112 17.23 11.29 14.99
N ASN A 113 17.46 10.59 13.88
CA ASN A 113 16.71 10.87 12.66
C ASN A 113 15.22 10.51 12.79
N ILE A 114 14.85 9.59 13.68
CA ILE A 114 13.46 9.24 13.96
C ILE A 114 12.75 10.36 14.71
N SER A 115 13.37 10.94 15.74
CA SER A 115 12.77 12.07 16.44
C SER A 115 12.61 13.27 15.49
N VAL A 116 13.60 13.55 14.65
CA VAL A 116 13.53 14.61 13.63
C VAL A 116 12.35 14.39 12.67
N GLY A 117 12.21 13.21 12.09
CA GLY A 117 11.10 12.95 11.15
C GLY A 117 9.72 13.02 11.81
N ILE A 118 9.57 12.55 13.05
CA ILE A 118 8.31 12.67 13.81
C ILE A 118 8.00 14.14 14.09
N THR A 119 8.97 14.91 14.61
CA THR A 119 8.77 16.32 14.99
C THR A 119 8.53 17.23 13.80
N GLU A 120 9.19 17.01 12.66
CA GLU A 120 8.91 17.76 11.42
C GLU A 120 7.50 17.49 10.88
N ALA A 121 7.08 16.22 10.84
CA ALA A 121 5.73 15.86 10.42
C ALA A 121 4.67 16.39 11.38
N TYR A 122 4.92 16.33 12.69
CA TYR A 122 4.07 16.93 13.72
C TYR A 122 3.96 18.44 13.54
N SER A 123 5.09 19.12 13.26
CA SER A 123 5.12 20.56 12.99
C SER A 123 4.30 20.94 11.77
N TRP A 124 4.42 20.18 10.68
CA TRP A 124 3.58 20.41 9.51
C TRP A 124 2.09 20.23 9.82
N LEU A 125 1.71 19.16 10.54
CA LEU A 125 0.32 18.96 10.96
C LEU A 125 -0.18 20.09 11.86
N SER A 126 0.61 20.50 12.85
CA SER A 126 0.27 21.58 13.79
C SER A 126 -0.07 22.89 13.09
N GLU A 127 0.66 23.22 12.02
CA GLU A 127 0.48 24.45 11.26
C GLU A 127 -0.62 24.38 10.21
N GLN A 128 -0.91 23.18 9.70
CA GLN A 128 -1.93 23.02 8.67
C GLN A 128 -3.30 22.71 9.24
N TYR A 129 -3.38 22.08 10.42
CA TYR A 129 -4.62 21.53 10.97
C TYR A 129 -5.65 22.61 11.28
N ARG A 130 -6.85 22.41 10.72
CA ARG A 130 -8.06 23.12 11.08
C ARG A 130 -9.05 22.13 11.69
N GLN A 131 -9.89 22.64 12.58
CA GLN A 131 -10.90 21.82 13.22
C GLN A 131 -11.76 21.09 12.17
N GLY A 132 -11.87 19.77 12.32
CA GLY A 132 -12.59 18.90 11.38
C GLY A 132 -11.72 18.27 10.30
N ASP A 133 -10.45 18.68 10.15
CA ASP A 133 -9.52 18.00 9.23
C ASP A 133 -9.28 16.54 9.67
N ARG A 134 -9.09 15.68 8.68
CA ARG A 134 -8.77 14.25 8.83
C ARG A 134 -7.30 14.02 8.56
N ILE A 135 -6.61 13.37 9.49
CA ILE A 135 -5.18 13.09 9.39
C ILE A 135 -4.96 11.67 8.85
N PHE A 136 -4.24 11.58 7.73
CA PHE A 136 -3.80 10.34 7.09
C PHE A 136 -2.28 10.23 7.21
N LEU A 137 -1.77 9.15 7.81
CA LEU A 137 -0.34 8.93 7.96
C LEU A 137 0.08 7.64 7.23
N LEU A 138 1.07 7.76 6.35
CA LEU A 138 1.55 6.67 5.50
C LEU A 138 3.06 6.50 5.66
N GLY A 139 3.54 5.26 5.73
CA GLY A 139 4.98 5.03 5.76
C GLY A 139 5.42 3.60 5.50
N HIS A 140 6.68 3.42 5.13
CA HIS A 140 7.31 2.11 4.91
C HIS A 140 8.47 1.89 5.89
N SER A 141 8.68 0.66 6.35
CA SER A 141 9.86 0.29 7.13
C SER A 141 10.02 1.12 8.42
N ARG A 142 11.09 1.90 8.54
CA ARG A 142 11.31 2.85 9.64
C ARG A 142 10.48 4.13 9.51
N GLY A 143 10.04 4.49 8.30
CA GLY A 143 9.03 5.53 8.07
C GLY A 143 7.67 5.10 8.62
N ALA A 144 7.32 3.81 8.47
CA ALA A 144 6.15 3.22 9.10
C ALA A 144 6.19 3.32 10.64
N TYR A 145 7.35 3.06 11.24
CA TYR A 145 7.54 3.23 12.69
C TYR A 145 7.34 4.69 13.11
N GLN A 146 7.88 5.65 12.35
CA GLN A 146 7.72 7.08 12.62
C GLN A 146 6.25 7.53 12.55
N VAL A 147 5.48 7.12 11.53
CA VAL A 147 4.06 7.53 11.44
C VAL A 147 3.19 6.90 12.53
N ARG A 148 3.51 5.68 12.98
CA ARG A 148 2.83 5.05 14.13
C ARG A 148 3.16 5.79 15.43
N ALA A 149 4.43 6.13 15.64
CA ALA A 149 4.85 6.93 16.77
C ALA A 149 4.26 8.36 16.73
N LEU A 150 4.09 8.95 15.55
CA LEU A 150 3.41 10.23 15.36
C LEU A 150 1.93 10.15 15.76
N ALA A 151 1.23 9.07 15.37
CA ALA A 151 -0.14 8.84 15.80
C ALA A 151 -0.25 8.71 17.33
N ALA A 152 0.64 7.94 17.92
CA ALA A 152 0.74 7.78 19.37
C ALA A 152 1.07 9.10 20.08
N MET A 153 1.96 9.93 19.52
CA MET A 153 2.26 11.26 20.06
C MET A 153 1.03 12.16 20.05
N ILE A 154 0.30 12.22 18.93
CA ILE A 154 -0.95 13.00 18.83
C ILE A 154 -1.98 12.49 19.85
N GLU A 155 -2.09 11.17 20.05
CA GLU A 155 -2.98 10.64 21.09
C GLU A 155 -2.49 10.99 22.51
N THR A 156 -1.19 10.99 22.76
CA THR A 156 -0.65 11.13 24.11
C THR A 156 -0.62 12.58 24.59
N VAL A 157 -0.12 13.49 23.76
CA VAL A 157 0.08 14.91 24.10
C VAL A 157 -0.85 15.86 23.34
N GLY A 158 -1.68 15.34 22.43
CA GLY A 158 -2.52 16.14 21.55
C GLY A 158 -1.75 16.73 20.37
N LEU A 159 -2.44 17.46 19.48
CA LEU A 159 -1.83 18.25 18.40
C LEU A 159 -1.78 19.73 18.79
N LEU A 160 -0.59 20.31 18.94
CA LEU A 160 -0.44 21.74 19.27
C LEU A 160 -1.05 22.63 18.16
N PRO A 161 -1.67 23.76 18.50
CA PRO A 161 -2.22 24.69 17.50
C PRO A 161 -1.11 25.47 16.78
N GLU A 162 -1.44 25.98 15.60
CA GLU A 162 -0.58 26.81 14.76
C GLU A 162 0.15 27.91 15.58
N GLY A 163 1.44 28.11 15.29
CA GLY A 163 2.28 29.12 15.96
C GLY A 163 3.02 28.62 17.20
N ASN A 164 2.83 27.36 17.64
CA ASN A 164 3.45 26.79 18.84
C ASN A 164 4.65 25.86 18.54
N LYS A 165 5.32 26.06 17.40
CA LYS A 165 6.44 25.20 16.95
C LYS A 165 7.56 25.00 17.97
N GLU A 166 7.89 26.06 18.71
CA GLU A 166 8.96 26.04 19.74
C GLU A 166 8.68 25.05 20.87
N HIS A 167 7.41 24.65 21.08
CA HIS A 167 7.03 23.69 22.10
C HIS A 167 7.06 22.22 21.61
N ILE A 168 7.21 21.99 20.31
CA ILE A 168 7.17 20.63 19.73
C ILE A 168 8.28 19.71 20.26
N PRO A 169 9.55 20.15 20.38
CA PRO A 169 10.59 19.29 20.96
C PRO A 169 10.24 18.85 22.38
N HIS A 170 9.71 19.76 23.20
CA HIS A 170 9.29 19.45 24.56
C HIS A 170 8.08 18.49 24.60
N ALA A 171 7.11 18.68 23.69
CA ALA A 171 5.99 17.77 23.54
C ALA A 171 6.44 16.35 23.16
N TYR A 172 7.45 16.24 22.29
CA TYR A 172 8.06 14.96 21.93
C TYR A 172 8.73 14.29 23.14
N ASP A 173 9.49 15.05 23.94
CA ASP A 173 10.14 14.51 25.14
C ASP A 173 9.12 14.00 26.17
N ILE A 174 8.02 14.74 26.38
CA ILE A 174 6.92 14.32 27.25
C ILE A 174 6.30 13.03 26.74
N TYR A 175 6.05 12.94 25.43
CA TYR A 175 5.52 11.72 24.81
C TYR A 175 6.47 10.54 24.97
N ALA A 176 7.75 10.70 24.61
CA ALA A 176 8.75 9.64 24.64
C ALA A 176 8.94 9.06 26.05
N GLY A 177 8.84 9.88 27.09
CA GLY A 177 8.94 9.47 28.50
C GLY A 177 7.60 9.26 29.21
N CYS A 178 6.46 9.28 28.52
CA CYS A 178 5.14 9.30 29.18
C CYS A 178 4.84 8.05 30.02
N CYS A 179 5.51 6.93 29.72
CA CYS A 179 5.38 5.67 30.43
C CYS A 179 6.37 5.49 31.59
N ASP A 180 7.29 6.43 31.80
CA ASP A 180 8.38 6.28 32.78
C ASP A 180 7.88 6.43 34.23
N SER A 181 6.83 7.23 34.43
CA SER A 181 6.25 7.47 35.76
C SER A 181 4.83 8.03 35.67
N ARG A 182 4.09 7.96 36.78
CA ARG A 182 2.76 8.60 36.87
C ARG A 182 2.82 10.11 36.61
N ALA A 183 3.86 10.78 37.12
CA ALA A 183 4.06 12.21 36.90
C ALA A 183 4.30 12.55 35.42
N ALA A 184 4.98 11.67 34.66
CA ALA A 184 5.16 11.85 33.21
C ALA A 184 3.83 11.70 32.47
N ALA A 185 3.02 10.70 32.82
CA ALA A 185 1.67 10.52 32.27
C ALA A 185 0.75 11.72 32.58
N ASP A 186 0.80 12.26 33.80
CA ASP A 186 0.00 13.43 34.18
C ASP A 186 0.44 14.70 33.42
N LYS A 187 1.73 14.86 33.11
CA LYS A 187 2.23 15.95 32.23
C LYS A 187 1.70 15.82 30.81
N ALA A 188 1.71 14.61 30.24
CA ALA A 188 1.15 14.35 28.92
C ALA A 188 -0.36 14.67 28.87
N ALA A 189 -1.11 14.19 29.87
CA ALA A 189 -2.54 14.47 29.99
C ALA A 189 -2.83 15.98 30.16
N PHE A 190 -2.02 16.69 30.95
CA PHE A 190 -2.12 18.14 31.10
C PHE A 190 -1.88 18.86 29.77
N MET A 191 -0.83 18.49 29.04
CA MET A 191 -0.51 19.08 27.73
C MET A 191 -1.66 18.83 26.73
N LYS A 192 -2.15 17.60 26.62
CA LYS A 192 -3.31 17.26 25.77
C LYS A 192 -4.54 18.10 26.16
N ALA A 193 -4.83 18.24 27.45
CA ALA A 193 -6.02 18.95 27.92
C ALA A 193 -5.94 20.48 27.82
N LYS A 194 -4.74 21.08 27.88
CA LYS A 194 -4.57 22.53 28.01
C LYS A 194 -3.92 23.22 26.82
N MET A 195 -3.12 22.49 26.03
CA MET A 195 -2.29 23.07 24.97
C MET A 195 -2.62 22.53 23.58
N SER A 196 -3.47 21.50 23.46
CA SER A 196 -3.78 20.88 22.18
C SER A 196 -5.04 21.42 21.52
N THR A 197 -5.12 21.26 20.21
CA THR A 197 -6.29 21.55 19.38
C THR A 197 -7.40 20.53 19.69
N PRO A 198 -8.57 20.95 20.18
CA PRO A 198 -9.65 20.02 20.52
C PRO A 198 -10.12 19.19 19.32
N GLY A 199 -10.28 17.89 19.53
CA GLY A 199 -10.82 16.97 18.51
C GLY A 199 -9.82 16.50 17.45
N ALA A 200 -8.57 16.97 17.48
CA ALA A 200 -7.52 16.46 16.62
C ALA A 200 -7.27 14.97 16.92
N SER A 201 -7.52 14.12 15.92
CA SER A 201 -7.34 12.67 16.02
C SER A 201 -6.88 12.09 14.68
N VAL A 202 -6.25 10.93 14.72
CA VAL A 202 -5.73 10.28 13.52
C VAL A 202 -6.80 9.40 12.88
N HIS A 203 -7.14 9.74 11.63
CA HIS A 203 -8.21 9.08 10.88
C HIS A 203 -7.73 7.78 10.23
N PHE A 204 -6.55 7.80 9.61
CA PHE A 204 -6.03 6.64 8.89
C PHE A 204 -4.52 6.50 9.10
N VAL A 205 -4.06 5.29 9.39
CA VAL A 205 -2.64 4.93 9.33
C VAL A 205 -2.46 3.73 8.41
N GLY A 206 -1.69 3.92 7.35
CA GLY A 206 -1.35 2.91 6.36
C GLY A 206 0.15 2.65 6.32
N VAL A 207 0.57 1.45 6.68
CA VAL A 207 2.00 1.13 6.78
C VAL A 207 2.38 -0.09 5.97
N TRP A 208 3.57 -0.04 5.37
CA TRP A 208 4.21 -1.18 4.70
C TRP A 208 5.39 -1.67 5.54
N ASP A 209 5.30 -2.93 5.95
CA ASP A 209 6.31 -3.74 6.63
C ASP A 209 7.10 -3.00 7.72
N THR A 210 6.40 -2.57 8.78
CA THR A 210 6.98 -1.80 9.88
C THR A 210 8.12 -2.58 10.54
N VAL A 211 9.31 -1.98 10.63
CA VAL A 211 10.44 -2.54 11.38
C VAL A 211 10.91 -1.57 12.45
N SER A 212 11.20 -2.12 13.64
CA SER A 212 11.71 -1.35 14.77
C SER A 212 13.08 -0.74 14.43
N SER A 213 13.40 0.39 15.06
CA SER A 213 14.58 1.17 14.71
C SER A 213 15.88 0.70 15.35
N VAL A 214 15.84 -0.20 16.33
CA VAL A 214 17.00 -0.55 17.18
C VAL A 214 17.13 -2.07 17.27
N GLY A 215 17.87 -2.68 16.35
CA GLY A 215 18.01 -4.14 16.28
C GLY A 215 19.17 -4.71 17.10
N LEU A 216 19.94 -3.89 17.83
CA LEU A 216 21.11 -4.35 18.61
C LEU A 216 21.12 -3.92 20.08
N VAL A 217 20.35 -2.91 20.47
CA VAL A 217 20.28 -2.42 21.86
C VAL A 217 18.81 -2.30 22.24
N ASN A 218 18.41 -2.94 23.34
CA ASN A 218 17.12 -2.71 24.01
C ASN A 218 17.06 -1.26 24.51
N ARG A 219 16.84 -0.30 23.61
CA ARG A 219 16.39 1.04 23.97
C ARG A 219 14.88 1.09 23.79
N ASP A 220 14.24 1.74 24.75
CA ASP A 220 12.81 1.72 24.96
C ASP A 220 12.07 2.10 23.67
N ARG A 221 11.16 1.23 23.25
CA ARG A 221 10.27 1.50 22.13
C ARG A 221 9.43 2.72 22.47
N LEU A 222 9.16 3.55 21.47
CA LEU A 222 8.32 4.72 21.69
C LEU A 222 6.93 4.26 22.18
N PRO A 223 6.38 4.91 23.21
CA PRO A 223 5.09 4.54 23.80
C PRO A 223 3.98 4.41 22.74
N LEU A 224 3.13 3.41 22.89
CA LEU A 224 1.97 3.14 22.01
C LEU A 224 2.27 2.98 20.51
N SER A 225 3.54 2.96 20.08
CA SER A 225 3.92 2.78 18.66
C SER A 225 3.42 1.45 18.07
N LYS A 226 3.23 0.44 18.92
CA LYS A 226 2.66 -0.86 18.52
C LYS A 226 1.13 -0.86 18.49
N ASP A 227 0.49 -0.03 19.31
CA ASP A 227 -0.96 -0.01 19.50
C ASP A 227 -1.65 0.71 18.35
N CYS A 228 -2.88 0.30 18.04
CA CYS A 228 -3.71 0.93 17.02
C CYS A 228 -5.12 1.30 17.49
N ASP A 229 -5.46 1.08 18.76
CA ASP A 229 -6.79 1.39 19.33
C ASP A 229 -7.12 2.90 19.32
N HIS A 230 -6.10 3.76 19.23
CA HIS A 230 -6.24 5.23 19.12
C HIS A 230 -6.32 5.73 17.67
N ILE A 231 -6.25 4.81 16.71
CA ILE A 231 -6.31 5.08 15.27
C ILE A 231 -7.65 4.60 14.78
N CYS A 232 -8.33 5.43 13.98
CA CYS A 232 -9.68 5.09 13.55
C CYS A 232 -9.69 3.96 12.52
N ILE A 233 -8.75 3.99 11.56
CA ILE A 233 -8.55 2.97 10.54
C ILE A 233 -7.05 2.66 10.46
N PHE A 234 -6.65 1.43 10.77
CA PHE A 234 -5.27 0.97 10.71
C PHE A 234 -5.10 -0.11 9.65
N ARG A 235 -4.10 0.04 8.79
CA ARG A 235 -3.76 -0.89 7.70
C ARG A 235 -2.27 -1.18 7.71
N HIS A 236 -1.90 -2.45 7.74
CA HIS A 236 -0.51 -2.87 7.70
C HIS A 236 -0.31 -3.97 6.67
N ALA A 237 0.47 -3.68 5.63
CA ALA A 237 0.93 -4.67 4.67
C ALA A 237 2.23 -5.31 5.18
N LEU A 238 2.28 -6.63 5.29
CA LEU A 238 3.39 -7.38 5.87
C LEU A 238 4.04 -8.33 4.85
N ALA A 239 5.36 -8.46 4.89
CA ALA A 239 6.13 -9.35 4.02
C ALA A 239 6.15 -10.79 4.55
N LEU A 240 5.75 -11.78 3.73
CA LEU A 240 5.83 -13.20 4.07
C LEU A 240 7.26 -13.75 4.07
N ASP A 241 8.10 -13.29 3.14
CA ASP A 241 9.39 -13.93 2.82
C ASP A 241 10.61 -13.21 3.41
N GLU A 242 10.40 -12.17 4.22
CA GLU A 242 11.48 -11.49 4.92
C GLU A 242 11.93 -12.30 6.15
N ASN A 243 13.20 -12.69 6.17
CA ASN A 243 13.76 -13.60 7.18
C ASN A 243 14.94 -12.98 7.95
N ARG A 244 15.35 -11.74 7.65
CA ARG A 244 16.47 -11.08 8.34
C ARG A 244 16.05 -10.75 9.77
N VAL A 245 16.90 -11.09 10.74
CA VAL A 245 16.65 -10.84 12.17
C VAL A 245 16.44 -9.36 12.47
N MET A 246 17.15 -8.47 11.77
CA MET A 246 17.02 -7.01 11.91
C MET A 246 15.73 -6.44 11.29
N PHE A 247 14.95 -7.27 10.57
CA PHE A 247 13.71 -6.90 9.89
C PHE A 247 12.53 -7.72 10.43
N GLN A 248 12.54 -8.03 11.74
CA GLN A 248 11.36 -8.57 12.39
C GLN A 248 10.25 -7.50 12.38
N PRO A 249 9.02 -7.85 11.94
CA PRO A 249 7.96 -6.88 11.78
C PRO A 249 7.36 -6.50 13.14
N GLU A 250 7.04 -5.23 13.32
CA GLU A 250 6.25 -4.78 14.46
C GLU A 250 4.75 -4.98 14.17
N CYS A 251 4.25 -6.18 14.44
CA CYS A 251 2.83 -6.48 14.29
C CYS A 251 2.02 -5.84 15.44
N ALA A 252 0.89 -5.21 15.12
CA ALA A 252 -0.09 -4.82 16.14
C ALA A 252 -0.81 -6.07 16.71
N PHE A 253 -0.87 -7.17 15.95
CA PHE A 253 -1.55 -8.41 16.30
C PHE A 253 -0.48 -9.47 16.58
N ASP A 254 -0.25 -9.80 17.84
CA ASP A 254 0.85 -10.70 18.26
C ASP A 254 0.39 -11.92 19.06
N GLY A 255 -0.89 -12.28 18.92
CA GLY A 255 -1.53 -13.37 19.67
C GLY A 255 -2.05 -12.95 21.04
N GLY A 256 -1.90 -11.68 21.42
CA GLY A 256 -2.55 -11.09 22.58
C GLY A 256 -4.00 -10.68 22.28
N ARG A 257 -4.34 -9.44 22.67
CA ARG A 257 -5.67 -8.87 22.48
C ARG A 257 -5.81 -8.31 21.05
N LEU A 258 -6.89 -8.69 20.36
CA LEU A 258 -7.24 -8.09 19.08
C LEU A 258 -7.59 -6.59 19.25
N PRO A 259 -7.26 -5.73 18.28
CA PRO A 259 -7.66 -4.34 18.29
C PRO A 259 -9.18 -4.17 18.40
N ARG A 260 -9.62 -3.09 19.05
CA ARG A 260 -11.06 -2.75 19.16
C ARG A 260 -11.60 -2.05 17.92
N GLY A 261 -10.74 -1.34 17.19
CA GLY A 261 -11.10 -0.52 16.03
C GLY A 261 -11.01 -1.26 14.70
N ASP A 262 -11.18 -0.52 13.61
CA ASP A 262 -10.99 -1.03 12.25
C ASP A 262 -9.49 -1.16 11.96
N ALA A 263 -8.92 -2.32 12.28
CA ALA A 263 -7.52 -2.64 12.05
C ALA A 263 -7.39 -3.89 11.18
N LYS A 264 -6.52 -3.83 10.17
CA LYS A 264 -6.13 -4.97 9.34
C LYS A 264 -4.62 -5.09 9.24
N GLU A 265 -4.10 -6.27 9.55
CA GLU A 265 -2.75 -6.68 9.13
C GLU A 265 -2.87 -7.77 8.07
N VAL A 266 -2.31 -7.49 6.90
CA VAL A 266 -2.45 -8.33 5.71
C VAL A 266 -1.07 -8.73 5.22
N TRP A 267 -0.84 -10.03 5.11
CA TRP A 267 0.40 -10.61 4.64
C TRP A 267 0.37 -10.81 3.13
N PHE A 268 1.43 -10.36 2.48
CA PHE A 268 1.65 -10.43 1.04
C PHE A 268 2.89 -11.25 0.75
N ALA A 269 2.91 -11.95 -0.38
CA ALA A 269 4.12 -12.63 -0.85
C ALA A 269 5.24 -11.62 -1.12
N GLY A 270 6.48 -12.06 -0.92
CA GLY A 270 7.66 -11.22 -1.12
C GLY A 270 8.35 -10.81 0.17
N SER A 271 9.50 -10.17 -0.02
CA SER A 271 10.39 -9.64 1.01
C SER A 271 10.03 -8.20 1.40
N HIS A 272 10.78 -7.62 2.33
CA HIS A 272 10.58 -6.26 2.81
C HIS A 272 10.50 -5.20 1.70
N THR A 273 11.32 -5.36 0.65
CA THR A 273 11.37 -4.46 -0.52
C THR A 273 10.29 -4.76 -1.54
N ASP A 274 9.81 -6.00 -1.63
CA ASP A 274 8.63 -6.30 -2.46
C ASP A 274 7.39 -5.58 -1.87
N ILE A 275 7.24 -5.56 -0.54
CA ILE A 275 6.10 -4.86 0.09
C ILE A 275 6.27 -3.34 0.07
N GLY A 276 7.51 -2.87 0.20
CA GLY A 276 7.85 -1.45 0.21
C GLY A 276 8.06 -0.81 -1.16
N GLY A 277 8.21 -1.60 -2.23
CA GLY A 277 8.74 -1.14 -3.50
C GLY A 277 10.25 -0.85 -3.48
N GLY A 278 10.77 -0.32 -4.60
CA GLY A 278 12.16 0.09 -4.75
C GLY A 278 13.05 -0.86 -5.57
N GLU A 279 12.54 -2.01 -6.02
CA GLU A 279 13.27 -2.98 -6.86
C GLU A 279 12.90 -2.90 -8.35
N GLY A 280 12.05 -1.93 -8.73
CA GLY A 280 11.91 -1.41 -10.09
C GLY A 280 11.24 -2.33 -11.08
N LEU A 281 10.24 -3.09 -10.61
CA LEU A 281 9.23 -3.66 -11.49
C LEU A 281 8.35 -2.54 -12.08
N SER A 282 7.70 -2.82 -13.22
CA SER A 282 6.81 -1.86 -13.90
C SER A 282 5.67 -1.44 -12.98
N GLU A 283 5.47 -0.14 -12.79
CA GLU A 283 4.44 0.42 -11.91
C GLU A 283 3.02 0.29 -12.47
N ARG A 284 2.92 0.05 -13.78
CA ARG A 284 1.65 0.06 -14.53
C ARG A 284 1.00 -1.31 -14.64
N THR A 285 1.67 -2.34 -14.13
CA THR A 285 1.27 -3.75 -14.25
C THR A 285 1.07 -4.36 -12.87
N LEU A 286 0.26 -5.42 -12.81
CA LEU A 286 -0.02 -6.13 -11.58
C LEU A 286 1.17 -7.05 -11.26
N ASN A 287 1.92 -6.72 -10.21
CA ASN A 287 3.09 -7.46 -9.78
C ASN A 287 3.24 -7.41 -8.26
N ILE A 288 4.24 -8.13 -7.74
CA ILE A 288 4.43 -8.31 -6.30
C ILE A 288 4.64 -6.98 -5.53
N GLU A 289 5.19 -5.94 -6.16
CA GLU A 289 5.33 -4.61 -5.56
C GLU A 289 4.06 -3.77 -5.65
N THR A 290 3.27 -3.93 -6.71
CA THR A 290 2.10 -3.08 -6.96
C THR A 290 0.85 -3.59 -6.24
N ILE A 291 0.76 -4.88 -5.89
CA ILE A 291 -0.39 -5.41 -5.13
C ILE A 291 -0.52 -4.74 -3.74
N PRO A 292 0.53 -4.66 -2.89
CA PRO A 292 0.43 -3.99 -1.60
C PRO A 292 0.17 -2.48 -1.73
N LEU A 293 0.67 -1.84 -2.79
CA LEU A 293 0.37 -0.45 -3.10
C LEU A 293 -1.11 -0.26 -3.44
N GLN A 294 -1.66 -1.06 -4.35
CA GLN A 294 -3.05 -0.96 -4.78
C GLN A 294 -4.04 -1.30 -3.66
N TRP A 295 -3.70 -2.27 -2.81
CA TRP A 295 -4.47 -2.57 -1.60
C TRP A 295 -4.52 -1.35 -0.68
N MET A 296 -3.36 -0.78 -0.33
CA MET A 296 -3.28 0.39 0.54
C MET A 296 -4.02 1.61 -0.04
N GLU A 297 -3.87 1.85 -1.34
CA GLU A 297 -4.61 2.90 -2.04
C GLU A 297 -6.12 2.69 -1.97
N HIS A 298 -6.58 1.45 -2.20
CA HIS A 298 -7.99 1.13 -2.12
C HIS A 298 -8.53 1.38 -0.72
N GLU A 299 -7.87 0.87 0.32
CA GLU A 299 -8.25 1.08 1.72
C GLU A 299 -8.27 2.58 2.09
N ALA A 300 -7.27 3.35 1.64
CA ALA A 300 -7.24 4.80 1.86
C ALA A 300 -8.37 5.55 1.12
N LEU A 301 -8.74 5.11 -0.09
CA LEU A 301 -9.89 5.67 -0.81
C LEU A 301 -11.22 5.35 -0.13
N MET A 302 -11.37 4.12 0.37
CA MET A 302 -12.54 3.75 1.16
C MET A 302 -12.62 4.57 2.46
N ALA A 303 -11.47 4.97 3.01
CA ALA A 303 -11.38 5.91 4.12
C ALA A 303 -11.62 7.40 3.74
N GLY A 304 -11.85 7.71 2.45
CA GLY A 304 -12.20 9.04 1.96
C GLY A 304 -11.05 9.85 1.36
N LEU A 305 -9.94 9.20 0.97
CA LEU A 305 -8.83 9.85 0.29
C LEU A 305 -9.05 9.96 -1.23
N HIS A 306 -8.61 11.06 -1.83
CA HIS A 306 -8.73 11.30 -3.27
C HIS A 306 -7.40 11.06 -3.99
N PHE A 307 -7.48 10.54 -5.22
CA PHE A 307 -6.32 10.17 -6.03
C PHE A 307 -6.46 10.70 -7.45
N LYS A 308 -5.36 11.10 -8.07
CA LYS A 308 -5.30 11.48 -9.49
C LYS A 308 -5.79 10.34 -10.38
N PRO A 309 -6.30 10.64 -11.58
CA PRO A 309 -6.47 9.62 -12.61
C PRO A 309 -5.11 8.94 -12.87
N HIS A 310 -5.04 7.65 -12.56
CA HIS A 310 -3.89 6.82 -12.86
C HIS A 310 -4.38 5.54 -13.53
N LYS A 311 -3.80 5.24 -14.70
CA LYS A 311 -4.17 4.06 -15.48
C LYS A 311 -3.33 2.87 -15.01
N TYR A 312 -3.96 2.01 -14.23
CA TYR A 312 -3.45 0.67 -13.96
C TYR A 312 -3.89 -0.28 -15.07
N THR A 313 -2.99 -1.15 -15.51
CA THR A 313 -3.36 -2.35 -16.23
C THR A 313 -3.35 -3.47 -15.20
N LEU A 314 -4.54 -4.03 -14.92
CA LEU A 314 -4.68 -5.17 -14.03
C LEU A 314 -4.96 -6.39 -14.89
N ASP A 315 -3.98 -7.29 -14.95
CA ASP A 315 -4.10 -8.55 -15.68
C ASP A 315 -3.68 -9.70 -14.76
N VAL A 316 -4.55 -10.71 -14.65
CA VAL A 316 -4.29 -11.90 -13.82
C VAL A 316 -3.10 -12.69 -14.37
N SER A 317 -2.85 -12.67 -15.67
CA SER A 317 -1.70 -13.38 -16.27
C SER A 317 -0.37 -12.86 -15.73
N GLU A 318 -0.28 -11.56 -15.45
CA GLU A 318 0.91 -10.93 -14.86
C GLU A 318 1.18 -11.43 -13.42
N LEU A 319 0.12 -11.82 -12.68
CA LEU A 319 0.26 -12.45 -11.36
C LEU A 319 0.76 -13.89 -11.45
N LEU A 320 0.31 -14.65 -12.45
CA LEU A 320 0.74 -16.05 -12.64
C LEU A 320 2.23 -16.14 -12.98
N GLU A 321 2.78 -15.10 -13.59
CA GLU A 321 4.21 -14.98 -13.92
C GLU A 321 5.02 -14.32 -12.80
N ALA A 322 4.37 -13.77 -11.77
CA ALA A 322 5.04 -13.09 -10.68
C ALA A 322 5.78 -14.09 -9.78
N THR A 323 7.11 -14.00 -9.77
CA THR A 323 7.96 -14.78 -8.84
C THR A 323 8.43 -13.87 -7.71
N PRO A 324 8.13 -14.19 -6.44
CA PRO A 324 8.64 -13.44 -5.30
C PRO A 324 10.16 -13.42 -5.29
N GLN A 325 10.75 -12.24 -5.11
CA GLN A 325 12.18 -12.13 -5.01
C GLN A 325 12.68 -12.78 -3.72
N LYS A 326 13.65 -13.69 -3.86
CA LYS A 326 14.35 -14.33 -2.72
C LYS A 326 15.70 -13.68 -2.42
N ALA A 327 16.03 -12.56 -3.08
CA ALA A 327 17.38 -12.03 -3.10
C ALA A 327 17.69 -11.17 -1.87
N ILE A 328 18.74 -11.55 -1.14
CA ILE A 328 19.35 -10.76 -0.06
C ILE A 328 20.38 -9.82 -0.70
N HIS A 329 20.17 -8.51 -0.62
CA HIS A 329 21.12 -7.51 -1.13
C HIS A 329 21.90 -6.80 -0.01
N GLY A 330 23.18 -6.48 -0.28
CA GLY A 330 24.02 -5.58 0.54
C GLY A 330 24.86 -6.22 1.66
N ALA A 331 25.47 -5.36 2.50
CA ALA A 331 26.34 -5.74 3.62
C ALA A 331 25.64 -6.63 4.67
N TRP A 332 24.31 -6.62 4.67
CA TRP A 332 23.46 -7.50 5.47
C TRP A 332 23.61 -8.99 5.14
N ARG A 333 24.33 -9.37 4.08
CA ARG A 333 24.73 -10.76 3.77
C ARG A 333 25.87 -11.30 4.65
N LEU A 334 26.56 -10.43 5.39
CA LEU A 334 27.77 -10.78 6.15
C LEU A 334 27.54 -11.01 7.66
N LEU A 335 26.35 -10.72 8.18
CA LEU A 335 25.99 -11.01 9.57
C LEU A 335 25.45 -12.45 9.69
N PRO A 336 25.58 -13.16 10.81
CA PRO A 336 25.13 -14.55 10.91
C PRO A 336 23.59 -14.62 10.85
N HIS A 337 23.05 -14.93 9.67
CA HIS A 337 21.60 -15.06 9.42
C HIS A 337 21.05 -16.32 10.08
N GLN A 338 20.59 -16.23 11.32
CA GLN A 338 19.63 -17.21 11.85
C GLN A 338 18.21 -16.80 11.46
N GLY A 339 17.95 -16.72 10.15
CA GLY A 339 16.66 -16.28 9.63
C GLY A 339 15.59 -17.35 9.81
N ARG A 340 14.75 -17.19 10.82
CA ARG A 340 13.51 -17.95 10.98
C ARG A 340 12.39 -17.28 10.17
N GLY A 341 11.47 -18.10 9.68
CA GLY A 341 10.23 -17.60 9.09
C GLY A 341 9.43 -16.76 10.09
N ARG A 342 8.75 -15.74 9.57
CA ARG A 342 7.90 -14.87 10.37
C ARG A 342 6.71 -15.63 10.96
N ALA A 343 6.20 -15.14 12.08
CA ALA A 343 5.06 -15.72 12.76
C ALA A 343 3.79 -14.96 12.38
N ILE A 344 2.76 -15.69 11.95
CA ILE A 344 1.45 -15.16 11.60
C ILE A 344 0.48 -15.52 12.74
N TYR A 345 -0.18 -14.54 13.32
CA TYR A 345 -1.02 -14.70 14.51
C TYR A 345 -2.54 -14.68 14.17
N PRO A 346 -3.39 -15.17 15.09
CA PRO A 346 -4.84 -14.97 15.00
C PRO A 346 -5.23 -13.50 14.75
N GLY A 347 -6.21 -13.28 13.88
CA GLY A 347 -6.67 -11.95 13.47
C GLY A 347 -5.92 -11.31 12.30
N GLN A 348 -4.73 -11.81 11.96
CA GLN A 348 -4.02 -11.39 10.75
C GLN A 348 -4.54 -12.16 9.53
N LYS A 349 -4.53 -11.50 8.37
CA LYS A 349 -5.04 -12.01 7.10
C LYS A 349 -3.94 -12.24 6.07
N ILE A 350 -4.17 -13.10 5.10
CA ILE A 350 -3.32 -13.32 3.93
C ILE A 350 -4.03 -12.73 2.72
N HIS A 351 -3.33 -11.95 1.91
CA HIS A 351 -3.90 -11.43 0.68
C HIS A 351 -4.15 -12.55 -0.34
N ALA A 352 -5.32 -12.55 -0.98
CA ALA A 352 -5.73 -13.62 -1.90
C ALA A 352 -4.83 -13.76 -3.13
N SER A 353 -4.03 -12.74 -3.47
CA SER A 353 -3.02 -12.85 -4.54
C SER A 353 -2.01 -13.97 -4.30
N VAL A 354 -1.78 -14.39 -3.04
CA VAL A 354 -0.89 -15.53 -2.72
C VAL A 354 -1.39 -16.83 -3.36
N ALA A 355 -2.70 -16.99 -3.54
CA ALA A 355 -3.28 -18.17 -4.17
C ALA A 355 -2.90 -18.28 -5.67
N PHE A 356 -2.59 -17.16 -6.31
CA PHE A 356 -2.24 -17.09 -7.73
C PHE A 356 -0.75 -17.37 -7.99
N ILE A 357 0.06 -17.53 -6.94
CA ILE A 357 1.46 -17.89 -7.09
C ILE A 357 1.58 -19.41 -7.28
N ASP A 358 2.47 -19.82 -8.17
CA ASP A 358 2.71 -21.23 -8.49
C ASP A 358 3.04 -22.11 -7.27
N ASN A 359 2.71 -23.41 -7.37
CA ASN A 359 2.90 -24.43 -6.33
C ASN A 359 4.36 -24.65 -5.90
N SER A 360 5.34 -24.14 -6.65
CA SER A 360 6.75 -24.12 -6.25
C SER A 360 7.05 -23.08 -5.15
N TYR A 361 6.16 -22.13 -4.91
CA TYR A 361 6.30 -21.14 -3.85
C TYR A 361 6.04 -21.76 -2.47
N LYS A 362 7.00 -21.55 -1.56
CA LYS A 362 6.99 -22.13 -0.21
C LYS A 362 7.39 -21.05 0.80
N PRO A 363 6.42 -20.30 1.36
CA PRO A 363 6.68 -19.33 2.39
C PRO A 363 7.36 -20.00 3.58
N LYS A 364 8.33 -19.31 4.18
CA LYS A 364 8.89 -19.75 5.48
C LYS A 364 8.00 -19.34 6.64
N ALA A 365 7.09 -18.39 6.45
CA ALA A 365 6.20 -17.91 7.48
C ALA A 365 5.33 -19.04 8.05
N VAL A 366 5.13 -19.03 9.36
CA VAL A 366 4.43 -20.07 10.11
C VAL A 366 3.21 -19.53 10.82
N PHE A 367 2.11 -20.28 10.77
CA PHE A 367 0.89 -19.95 11.50
C PHE A 367 1.04 -20.29 12.99
N LYS A 368 0.81 -19.32 13.85
CA LYS A 368 0.74 -19.49 15.30
C LYS A 368 -0.71 -19.70 15.73
N HIS A 369 -0.93 -20.63 16.64
CA HIS A 369 -2.24 -20.95 17.21
C HIS A 369 -3.31 -21.29 16.15
N ALA A 370 -2.89 -21.84 15.01
CA ALA A 370 -3.78 -22.25 13.92
C ALA A 370 -3.21 -23.50 13.21
N PRO A 371 -3.26 -24.68 13.86
CA PRO A 371 -2.62 -25.90 13.36
C PRO A 371 -3.30 -26.52 12.13
N THR A 372 -4.52 -26.08 11.80
CA THR A 372 -5.29 -26.61 10.64
C THR A 372 -4.95 -25.88 9.33
N LEU A 373 -4.32 -24.70 9.42
CA LEU A 373 -3.93 -23.91 8.27
C LEU A 373 -2.64 -24.46 7.65
N ASP A 374 -2.70 -24.74 6.36
CA ASP A 374 -1.55 -25.20 5.58
C ASP A 374 -1.47 -24.46 4.24
N TRP A 375 -0.25 -24.05 3.87
CA TRP A 375 -0.02 -23.29 2.63
C TRP A 375 -0.48 -24.02 1.37
N THR A 376 -0.48 -25.36 1.35
CA THR A 376 -0.94 -26.18 0.21
C THR A 376 -2.44 -26.08 -0.06
N GLN A 377 -3.22 -25.53 0.86
CA GLN A 377 -4.66 -25.29 0.71
C GLN A 377 -4.96 -24.00 -0.07
N VAL A 378 -3.97 -23.11 -0.24
CA VAL A 378 -4.15 -21.79 -0.86
C VAL A 378 -3.26 -21.61 -2.08
N ILE A 379 -1.95 -21.89 -1.95
CA ILE A 379 -0.97 -21.64 -3.02
C ILE A 379 -1.30 -22.51 -4.24
N GLY A 380 -1.22 -21.91 -5.43
CA GLY A 380 -1.48 -22.55 -6.72
C GLY A 380 -2.96 -22.82 -7.05
N HIS A 381 -3.89 -22.47 -6.16
CA HIS A 381 -5.33 -22.68 -6.35
C HIS A 381 -6.08 -21.43 -6.86
N GLY A 382 -5.38 -20.33 -7.11
CA GLY A 382 -5.95 -19.06 -7.56
C GLY A 382 -6.83 -19.19 -8.81
N PRO A 383 -6.33 -19.77 -9.93
CA PRO A 383 -7.11 -19.94 -11.15
C PRO A 383 -8.34 -20.85 -11.01
N SER A 384 -8.27 -21.89 -10.16
CA SER A 384 -9.41 -22.80 -9.92
C SER A 384 -10.44 -22.20 -8.95
N GLY A 385 -10.03 -21.22 -8.14
CA GLY A 385 -10.83 -20.67 -7.05
C GLY A 385 -11.02 -21.65 -5.89
N GLU A 386 -10.29 -22.78 -5.88
CA GLU A 386 -10.46 -23.83 -4.87
C GLU A 386 -10.08 -23.35 -3.47
N PHE A 387 -9.16 -22.38 -3.37
CA PHE A 387 -8.76 -21.76 -2.10
C PHE A 387 -9.95 -21.13 -1.33
N LEU A 388 -11.01 -20.71 -2.04
CA LEU A 388 -12.22 -20.14 -1.42
C LEU A 388 -13.13 -21.19 -0.76
N ARG A 389 -12.93 -22.48 -1.04
CA ARG A 389 -13.78 -23.57 -0.52
C ARG A 389 -13.35 -24.04 0.86
N HIS A 390 -12.13 -23.70 1.29
CA HIS A 390 -11.62 -24.10 2.58
C HIS A 390 -12.18 -23.18 3.68
N VAL A 391 -13.09 -23.71 4.50
CA VAL A 391 -13.77 -22.95 5.57
C VAL A 391 -12.79 -22.32 6.57
N ASP A 392 -11.66 -22.99 6.84
CA ASP A 392 -10.62 -22.49 7.74
C ASP A 392 -9.97 -21.17 7.24
N TRP A 393 -10.09 -20.90 5.94
CA TRP A 393 -9.52 -19.72 5.30
C TRP A 393 -10.51 -18.55 5.18
N THR A 394 -11.80 -18.76 5.43
CA THR A 394 -12.85 -17.75 5.20
C THR A 394 -12.55 -16.43 5.92
N ASP A 395 -12.15 -16.48 7.19
CA ASP A 395 -11.80 -15.28 7.97
C ASP A 395 -10.31 -14.91 7.90
N ARG A 396 -9.51 -15.71 7.16
CA ARG A 396 -8.06 -15.55 7.03
C ARG A 396 -7.63 -14.89 5.74
N LEU A 397 -8.53 -14.75 4.78
CA LEU A 397 -8.20 -14.11 3.50
C LEU A 397 -8.63 -12.64 3.50
N GLU A 398 -7.76 -11.81 2.93
CA GLU A 398 -8.12 -10.49 2.41
C GLU A 398 -8.31 -10.64 0.90
N LEU A 399 -9.56 -10.54 0.46
CA LEU A 399 -9.94 -10.82 -0.92
C LEU A 399 -9.64 -9.63 -1.83
N ASP A 400 -9.78 -8.39 -1.34
CA ASP A 400 -9.43 -7.16 -2.07
C ASP A 400 -9.87 -7.16 -3.56
N LEU A 401 -8.92 -7.17 -4.50
CA LEU A 401 -9.14 -7.23 -5.95
C LEU A 401 -9.97 -8.45 -6.41
N PHE A 402 -9.98 -9.52 -5.60
CA PHE A 402 -10.64 -10.79 -5.88
C PHE A 402 -11.99 -10.92 -5.16
N ASP A 403 -12.45 -9.89 -4.44
CA ASP A 403 -13.76 -9.90 -3.79
C ASP A 403 -14.88 -9.57 -4.77
N MET A 404 -15.58 -10.59 -5.24
CA MET A 404 -16.75 -10.43 -6.11
C MET A 404 -17.94 -9.78 -5.40
N ASN A 405 -17.98 -9.83 -4.06
CA ASN A 405 -19.07 -9.26 -3.28
C ASN A 405 -18.93 -7.75 -3.07
N ALA A 406 -17.79 -7.15 -3.44
CA ALA A 406 -17.56 -5.71 -3.33
C ALA A 406 -18.27 -4.90 -4.45
N ALA A 407 -18.74 -5.56 -5.51
CA ALA A 407 -19.34 -4.91 -6.67
C ALA A 407 -20.54 -3.97 -6.34
N PRO A 408 -21.50 -4.34 -5.46
CA PRO A 408 -22.59 -3.45 -5.08
C PRO A 408 -22.09 -2.15 -4.44
N GLU A 409 -21.16 -2.24 -3.50
CA GLU A 409 -20.57 -1.08 -2.82
C GLU A 409 -19.86 -0.17 -3.83
N TRP A 410 -19.07 -0.75 -4.73
CA TRP A 410 -18.36 0.01 -5.76
C TRP A 410 -19.32 0.73 -6.73
N ILE A 411 -20.42 0.08 -7.13
CA ILE A 411 -21.46 0.71 -7.97
C ILE A 411 -22.18 1.84 -7.21
N ASP A 412 -22.45 1.66 -5.91
CA ASP A 412 -23.05 2.70 -5.08
C ASP A 412 -22.15 3.92 -4.94
N ILE A 413 -20.82 3.73 -4.87
CA ILE A 413 -19.86 4.84 -4.89
C ILE A 413 -19.89 5.56 -6.24
N LEU A 414 -19.87 4.83 -7.36
CA LEU A 414 -19.90 5.40 -8.72
C LEU A 414 -21.20 6.15 -9.02
N ARG A 415 -22.30 5.83 -8.33
CA ARG A 415 -23.59 6.53 -8.48
C ARG A 415 -23.54 7.99 -8.02
N LYS A 416 -22.53 8.38 -7.24
CA LYS A 416 -22.45 9.73 -6.66
C LYS A 416 -22.09 10.78 -7.71
N ASN A 417 -22.86 11.86 -7.77
CA ASN A 417 -22.78 12.88 -8.81
C ASN A 417 -21.48 13.71 -8.80
N ASP A 418 -20.72 13.74 -7.70
CA ASP A 418 -19.50 14.55 -7.54
C ASP A 418 -18.28 13.69 -7.18
N ILE A 419 -18.17 12.50 -7.78
CA ILE A 419 -17.03 11.62 -7.56
C ILE A 419 -15.75 12.19 -8.20
N PHE A 420 -14.66 12.21 -7.45
CA PHE A 420 -13.36 12.60 -7.99
C PHE A 420 -12.95 11.69 -9.15
N LEU A 421 -12.49 12.27 -10.26
CA LEU A 421 -12.26 11.54 -11.51
C LEU A 421 -11.33 10.32 -11.34
N GLY A 422 -10.25 10.47 -10.57
CA GLY A 422 -9.33 9.36 -10.32
C GLY A 422 -9.90 8.28 -9.41
N THR A 423 -10.78 8.65 -8.46
CA THR A 423 -11.55 7.69 -7.65
C THR A 423 -12.44 6.84 -8.54
N ALA A 424 -13.21 7.47 -9.44
CA ALA A 424 -14.07 6.76 -10.39
C ALA A 424 -13.27 5.82 -11.30
N LEU A 425 -12.17 6.32 -11.89
CA LEU A 425 -11.32 5.51 -12.77
C LEU A 425 -10.75 4.29 -12.06
N ARG A 426 -10.35 4.42 -10.78
CA ARG A 426 -9.79 3.30 -10.03
C ARG A 426 -10.85 2.26 -9.69
N ILE A 427 -12.05 2.67 -9.27
CA ILE A 427 -13.16 1.74 -9.02
C ILE A 427 -13.55 1.01 -10.32
N LEU A 428 -13.66 1.73 -11.44
CA LEU A 428 -13.95 1.12 -12.74
C LEU A 428 -12.87 0.13 -13.16
N THR A 429 -11.60 0.43 -12.89
CA THR A 429 -10.48 -0.48 -13.19
C THR A 429 -10.55 -1.76 -12.35
N ARG A 430 -10.93 -1.66 -11.06
CA ARG A 430 -11.13 -2.82 -10.18
C ARG A 430 -12.34 -3.66 -10.61
N LEU A 431 -13.44 -3.03 -11.01
CA LEU A 431 -14.58 -3.72 -11.62
C LEU A 431 -14.21 -4.41 -12.94
N ASP A 432 -13.35 -3.79 -13.76
CA ASP A 432 -12.88 -4.36 -15.03
C ASP A 432 -12.01 -5.59 -14.78
N PHE A 433 -11.14 -5.54 -13.77
CA PHE A 433 -10.38 -6.68 -13.30
C PHE A 433 -11.30 -7.80 -12.76
N MET A 434 -12.18 -7.47 -11.81
CA MET A 434 -13.10 -8.42 -11.19
C MET A 434 -13.98 -9.12 -12.24
N SER A 435 -14.52 -8.38 -13.21
CA SER A 435 -15.33 -8.96 -14.31
C SER A 435 -14.54 -9.84 -15.28
N SER A 436 -13.20 -9.83 -15.20
CA SER A 436 -12.33 -10.74 -15.96
C SER A 436 -12.04 -12.03 -15.19
N LEU A 437 -12.38 -12.11 -13.89
CA LEU A 437 -12.28 -13.30 -13.08
C LEU A 437 -13.45 -14.26 -13.36
N ARG A 438 -13.27 -15.54 -12.97
CA ARG A 438 -14.31 -16.57 -13.08
C ARG A 438 -15.56 -16.13 -12.31
N ASP A 439 -16.71 -16.12 -12.99
CA ASP A 439 -18.02 -15.70 -12.47
C ASP A 439 -18.13 -14.21 -12.06
N GLY A 440 -17.07 -13.40 -12.24
CA GLY A 440 -17.09 -11.98 -11.88
C GLY A 440 -17.97 -11.10 -12.78
N ASP A 441 -18.14 -11.49 -14.05
CA ASP A 441 -19.08 -10.87 -14.97
C ASP A 441 -20.54 -11.06 -14.54
N LYS A 442 -20.88 -12.26 -14.05
CA LYS A 442 -22.18 -12.57 -13.45
C LYS A 442 -22.39 -11.82 -12.15
N ALA A 443 -21.36 -11.73 -11.30
CA ALA A 443 -21.42 -10.95 -10.06
C ALA A 443 -21.77 -9.48 -10.37
N LEU A 444 -21.08 -8.87 -11.34
CA LEU A 444 -21.38 -7.50 -11.78
C LEU A 444 -22.77 -7.37 -12.41
N ALA A 445 -23.19 -8.34 -13.24
CA ALA A 445 -24.52 -8.35 -13.84
C ALA A 445 -25.65 -8.52 -12.82
N GLY A 446 -25.36 -9.13 -11.67
CA GLY A 446 -26.29 -9.27 -10.55
C GLY A 446 -26.49 -8.00 -9.73
N VAL A 447 -25.65 -6.97 -9.91
CA VAL A 447 -25.77 -5.70 -9.18
C VAL A 447 -26.90 -4.85 -9.77
N PRO A 448 -27.92 -4.47 -8.97
CA PRO A 448 -28.99 -3.59 -9.42
C PRO A 448 -28.47 -2.27 -9.98
N ASP A 449 -29.05 -1.81 -11.09
CA ASP A 449 -28.74 -0.54 -11.74
C ASP A 449 -27.28 -0.33 -12.19
N ALA A 450 -26.41 -1.36 -12.14
CA ALA A 450 -25.01 -1.23 -12.54
C ALA A 450 -24.88 -0.69 -13.98
N ALA A 451 -25.67 -1.22 -14.92
CA ALA A 451 -25.68 -0.72 -16.30
C ALA A 451 -26.17 0.73 -16.40
N THR A 452 -27.09 1.16 -15.54
CA THR A 452 -27.61 2.54 -15.51
C THR A 452 -26.53 3.51 -15.01
N VAL A 453 -25.83 3.16 -13.92
CA VAL A 453 -24.72 3.94 -13.37
C VAL A 453 -23.58 4.04 -14.38
N LEU A 454 -23.19 2.93 -15.03
CA LEU A 454 -22.12 2.96 -16.03
C LEU A 454 -22.47 3.83 -17.26
N LYS A 455 -23.75 3.93 -17.62
CA LYS A 455 -24.23 4.79 -18.72
C LYS A 455 -24.29 6.27 -18.36
N SER A 456 -24.26 6.65 -17.07
CA SER A 456 -24.35 8.06 -16.67
C SER A 456 -23.04 8.82 -16.87
N PHE A 457 -21.92 8.12 -17.07
CA PHE A 457 -20.64 8.78 -17.31
C PHE A 457 -20.61 9.52 -18.65
N SER A 458 -20.14 10.76 -18.63
CA SER A 458 -20.12 11.65 -19.78
C SER A 458 -18.88 11.41 -20.66
N PRO A 459 -19.02 11.46 -22.01
CA PRO A 459 -17.89 11.45 -22.94
C PRO A 459 -16.86 12.57 -22.73
N VAL A 460 -17.23 13.64 -22.02
CA VAL A 460 -16.32 14.74 -21.65
C VAL A 460 -15.15 14.21 -20.78
N GLN A 461 -15.40 13.18 -19.97
CA GLN A 461 -14.40 12.49 -19.18
C GLN A 461 -13.94 11.22 -19.90
N ALA A 462 -13.17 11.40 -20.98
CA ALA A 462 -12.86 10.33 -21.94
C ALA A 462 -12.35 9.02 -21.29
N GLU A 463 -11.46 9.09 -20.29
CA GLU A 463 -10.89 7.89 -19.66
C GLU A 463 -11.93 7.07 -18.89
N VAL A 464 -12.72 7.74 -18.06
CA VAL A 464 -13.79 7.13 -17.27
C VAL A 464 -14.91 6.62 -18.17
N PHE A 465 -15.28 7.38 -19.20
CA PHE A 465 -16.24 6.97 -20.21
C PHE A 465 -15.81 5.70 -20.94
N LEU A 466 -14.54 5.63 -21.36
CA LEU A 466 -14.00 4.43 -22.03
C LEU A 466 -13.93 3.22 -21.09
N ALA A 467 -13.58 3.41 -19.82
CA ALA A 467 -13.58 2.34 -18.82
C ALA A 467 -15.00 1.80 -18.56
N ALA A 468 -15.98 2.69 -18.37
CA ALA A 468 -17.38 2.32 -18.20
C ALA A 468 -17.94 1.61 -19.47
N GLY A 469 -17.56 2.07 -20.67
CA GLY A 469 -17.94 1.44 -21.93
C GLY A 469 -17.43 0.00 -22.09
N ARG A 470 -16.20 -0.30 -21.64
CA ARG A 470 -15.67 -1.67 -21.61
C ARG A 470 -16.50 -2.58 -20.70
N LEU A 471 -16.83 -2.11 -19.50
CA LEU A 471 -17.67 -2.83 -18.55
C LEU A 471 -19.09 -3.07 -19.09
N LEU A 472 -19.71 -2.07 -19.72
CA LEU A 472 -21.02 -2.22 -20.37
C LEU A 472 -21.00 -3.29 -21.46
N THR A 473 -19.90 -3.39 -22.21
CA THR A 473 -19.72 -4.44 -23.23
C THR A 473 -19.69 -5.81 -22.58
N LYS A 474 -18.93 -5.99 -21.49
CA LYS A 474 -18.88 -7.25 -20.73
C LYS A 474 -20.25 -7.64 -20.15
N LEU A 475 -20.97 -6.68 -19.57
CA LEU A 475 -22.32 -6.88 -19.05
C LEU A 475 -23.30 -7.38 -20.12
N ALA A 476 -23.26 -6.79 -21.33
CA ALA A 476 -24.10 -7.24 -22.44
C ALA A 476 -23.81 -8.69 -22.83
N MET A 477 -22.53 -9.08 -22.89
CA MET A 477 -22.14 -10.46 -23.20
C MET A 477 -22.58 -11.46 -22.12
N ALA A 478 -22.53 -11.07 -20.84
CA ALA A 478 -23.01 -11.89 -19.74
C ALA A 478 -24.54 -12.08 -19.78
N SER A 479 -25.31 -11.05 -20.15
CA SER A 479 -26.76 -11.20 -20.31
C SER A 479 -27.15 -12.13 -21.47
N ASP A 480 -26.38 -12.11 -22.57
CA ASP A 480 -26.59 -13.01 -23.71
C ASP A 480 -26.25 -14.47 -23.36
N SER A 481 -25.23 -14.72 -22.53
CA SER A 481 -24.86 -16.06 -22.07
C SER A 481 -25.91 -16.65 -21.11
N ILE A 482 -26.49 -15.84 -20.23
CA ILE A 482 -27.60 -16.24 -19.35
C ILE A 482 -28.85 -16.56 -20.18
N SER A 483 -29.15 -15.74 -21.20
CA SER A 483 -30.31 -15.97 -22.08
C SER A 483 -30.15 -17.20 -22.99
N SER A 484 -28.92 -17.60 -23.31
CA SER A 484 -28.63 -18.80 -24.13
C SER A 484 -28.58 -20.09 -23.32
N GLY A 485 -28.20 -20.04 -22.03
CA GLY A 485 -28.32 -21.16 -21.09
C GLY A 485 -29.77 -21.59 -20.81
N PHE A 486 -30.73 -20.68 -21.01
CA PHE A 486 -32.17 -20.98 -20.95
C PHE A 486 -32.77 -21.44 -22.29
N LYS A 487 -32.02 -21.38 -23.40
CA LYS A 487 -32.53 -21.66 -24.76
C LYS A 487 -32.37 -23.12 -25.23
N THR A 488 -32.18 -24.09 -24.33
CA THR A 488 -32.45 -25.51 -24.63
C THR A 488 -33.91 -25.88 -24.35
N ARG A 489 -34.86 -25.17 -24.97
CA ARG A 489 -36.20 -25.66 -25.35
C ARG A 489 -36.89 -24.66 -26.29
N MET A 490 -36.80 -24.97 -27.59
CA MET A 490 -37.70 -24.57 -28.70
C MET A 490 -37.68 -23.10 -29.21
N PRO A 491 -38.09 -22.83 -30.47
CA PRO A 491 -37.40 -21.89 -31.36
C PRO A 491 -38.09 -20.53 -31.62
N VAL A 492 -37.23 -19.54 -31.89
CA VAL A 492 -37.29 -18.40 -32.84
C VAL A 492 -38.59 -17.58 -32.97
N SER A 493 -38.51 -16.28 -32.64
CA SER A 493 -38.71 -15.19 -33.63
C SER A 493 -38.09 -13.86 -33.18
N SER A 494 -37.60 -13.12 -34.16
CA SER A 494 -36.72 -11.95 -34.17
C SER A 494 -37.28 -10.64 -33.60
N ASN A 495 -36.37 -9.79 -33.09
CA ASN A 495 -36.36 -8.36 -33.43
C ASN A 495 -34.98 -7.74 -33.15
N THR A 496 -34.21 -7.55 -34.22
CA THR A 496 -32.82 -7.08 -34.20
C THR A 496 -32.76 -5.67 -34.78
N HIS A 497 -33.02 -4.65 -33.96
CA HIS A 497 -32.78 -3.25 -34.34
C HIS A 497 -32.33 -2.45 -33.12
N GLN A 498 -31.05 -2.59 -32.73
CA GLN A 498 -30.31 -1.57 -31.96
C GLN A 498 -28.79 -1.85 -31.80
N ILE A 499 -28.28 -3.02 -32.21
CA ILE A 499 -26.87 -3.41 -32.02
C ILE A 499 -25.92 -2.91 -33.14
N GLN A 500 -26.41 -2.21 -34.16
CA GLN A 500 -25.57 -1.80 -35.30
C GLN A 500 -24.76 -0.51 -35.12
N CYS A 501 -24.99 0.29 -34.08
CA CYS A 501 -24.28 1.58 -33.93
C CYS A 501 -22.91 1.51 -33.25
N ILE A 502 -22.52 0.40 -32.60
CA ILE A 502 -21.22 0.31 -31.90
C ILE A 502 -20.13 -0.37 -32.75
N ARG A 503 -20.51 -1.15 -33.79
CA ARG A 503 -19.54 -1.90 -34.63
C ARG A 503 -18.81 -1.07 -35.69
N ARG A 504 -19.13 0.21 -35.89
CA ARG A 504 -18.50 1.04 -36.94
C ARG A 504 -17.37 1.97 -36.45
N SER A 505 -17.11 2.05 -35.15
CA SER A 505 -16.10 2.98 -34.59
C SER A 505 -14.75 2.33 -34.30
N SER A 506 -14.64 0.99 -34.30
CA SER A 506 -13.42 0.27 -33.94
C SER A 506 -12.55 -0.17 -35.13
N THR A 507 -12.96 0.07 -36.37
CA THR A 507 -12.27 -0.39 -37.59
C THR A 507 -11.63 0.73 -38.42
N GLN A 508 -11.56 1.96 -37.92
CA GLN A 508 -11.02 3.11 -38.67
C GLN A 508 -9.75 3.76 -38.12
N LEU A 509 -9.07 3.16 -37.12
CA LEU A 509 -7.83 3.72 -36.54
C LEU A 509 -6.58 2.83 -36.62
N TYR A 510 -6.62 1.68 -37.31
CA TYR A 510 -5.42 0.87 -37.60
C TYR A 510 -5.39 0.48 -39.08
N GLY A 511 -4.84 1.37 -39.90
CA GLY A 511 -4.66 1.06 -41.32
C GLY A 511 -4.23 2.26 -42.17
N ARG A 512 -2.98 2.74 -42.00
CA ARG A 512 -2.15 3.27 -43.12
C ARG A 512 -0.78 3.78 -42.63
N ARG A 513 0.24 3.47 -43.45
CA ARG A 513 1.68 3.83 -43.44
C ARG A 513 2.56 2.91 -42.59
N GLU A 514 3.63 2.27 -43.08
CA GLU A 514 4.38 2.44 -44.33
C GLU A 514 5.20 1.15 -44.60
N ARG A 515 5.03 0.54 -45.78
CA ARG A 515 6.02 -0.37 -46.38
C ARG A 515 6.69 0.39 -47.50
N SER A 516 7.99 0.69 -47.36
CA SER A 516 8.92 0.65 -48.50
C SER A 516 10.37 0.75 -48.06
N ARG A 517 11.18 -0.17 -48.63
CA ARG A 517 12.65 -0.19 -48.80
C ARG A 517 13.50 -0.65 -47.60
N LEU A 518 13.91 -1.92 -47.63
CA LEU A 518 15.24 -2.31 -48.14
C LEU A 518 15.37 -3.83 -48.11
N SER A 519 15.46 -4.41 -49.31
CA SER A 519 15.87 -5.76 -49.58
C SER A 519 17.40 -5.81 -49.70
N SER A 520 18.07 -6.58 -48.84
CA SER A 520 19.17 -7.49 -49.18
C SER A 520 19.93 -7.89 -47.91
N LEU A 521 19.94 -9.20 -47.62
CA LEU A 521 21.13 -10.02 -47.34
C LEU A 521 20.71 -11.33 -46.63
N SER A 522 21.19 -12.41 -47.23
CA SER A 522 20.85 -13.82 -47.01
C SER A 522 21.39 -14.40 -45.67
N PRO A 523 20.89 -15.56 -45.21
CA PRO A 523 21.27 -16.15 -43.93
C PRO A 523 22.55 -17.00 -44.04
N VAL A 524 23.54 -16.73 -43.19
CA VAL A 524 24.73 -17.58 -43.04
C VAL A 524 24.46 -18.65 -41.98
N LYS A 525 24.38 -19.91 -42.44
CA LYS A 525 24.67 -21.11 -41.64
C LYS A 525 26.17 -21.19 -41.37
N ARG A 526 26.57 -21.58 -40.15
CA ARG A 526 27.69 -22.50 -39.86
C ARG A 526 27.70 -22.78 -38.35
N ASP A 527 27.42 -24.00 -37.90
CA ASP A 527 28.22 -25.23 -37.96
C ASP A 527 29.19 -25.37 -36.78
N SER A 528 29.36 -26.62 -36.40
CA SER A 528 29.85 -27.17 -35.16
C SER A 528 31.31 -27.64 -35.28
N ARG A 529 31.97 -27.79 -34.11
CA ARG A 529 33.24 -28.51 -33.81
C ARG A 529 34.58 -27.77 -34.00
N HIS A 530 35.29 -27.58 -32.88
CA HIS A 530 36.63 -28.14 -32.53
C HIS A 530 37.12 -27.47 -31.22
N ARG A 531 37.23 -28.18 -30.09
CA ARG A 531 38.38 -28.94 -29.52
C ARG A 531 39.59 -28.09 -29.01
N VAL A 532 39.79 -28.22 -27.69
CA VAL A 532 41.05 -28.34 -26.91
C VAL A 532 41.89 -27.09 -26.64
N ALA A 533 42.01 -26.73 -25.36
CA ALA A 533 43.31 -26.67 -24.64
C ALA A 533 43.09 -26.63 -23.12
N GLN A 534 43.60 -27.67 -22.47
CA GLN A 534 43.72 -27.90 -21.04
C GLN A 534 45.11 -27.40 -20.61
N LYS A 535 45.24 -26.69 -19.49
CA LYS A 535 46.52 -26.45 -18.80
C LYS A 535 46.31 -26.22 -17.30
N ASP A 536 46.50 -27.32 -16.57
CA ASP A 536 47.25 -27.55 -15.33
C ASP A 536 47.27 -26.55 -14.16
N HIS A 537 47.01 -27.13 -12.98
CA HIS A 537 47.16 -26.65 -11.60
C HIS A 537 48.62 -26.36 -11.18
N PRO A 538 48.84 -25.70 -10.03
CA PRO A 538 49.03 -26.39 -8.73
C PRO A 538 48.22 -25.73 -7.58
N GLN A 539 47.52 -26.42 -6.67
CA GLN A 539 47.88 -27.37 -5.60
C GLN A 539 48.43 -26.75 -4.28
N TRP A 540 47.51 -26.61 -3.30
CA TRP A 540 47.58 -26.70 -1.80
C TRP A 540 48.13 -25.54 -0.92
N PRO A 541 47.82 -25.48 0.41
CA PRO A 541 47.05 -26.41 1.25
C PRO A 541 45.95 -25.83 2.18
N VAL A 542 45.12 -26.77 2.60
CA VAL A 542 44.24 -26.81 3.77
C VAL A 542 45.02 -26.60 5.08
N TYR A 543 44.53 -25.71 5.95
CA TYR A 543 44.73 -25.78 7.41
C TYR A 543 43.43 -25.34 8.10
N LEU A 544 42.65 -26.29 8.58
CA LEU A 544 41.55 -26.07 9.52
C LEU A 544 41.65 -27.15 10.59
N TYR A 545 42.27 -26.81 11.72
CA TYR A 545 42.06 -27.50 13.00
C TYR A 545 42.44 -26.57 14.16
N GLY A 546 41.49 -26.37 15.07
CA GLY A 546 41.73 -26.02 16.47
C GLY A 546 42.02 -24.56 16.81
N ILE A 547 41.09 -23.91 17.51
CA ILE A 547 41.15 -23.73 18.97
C ILE A 547 39.88 -23.01 19.43
N ARG A 548 39.11 -23.73 20.25
CA ARG A 548 38.08 -23.23 21.15
C ARG A 548 38.78 -22.61 22.37
N SER A 549 38.20 -21.53 22.89
CA SER A 549 38.31 -21.06 24.28
C SER A 549 39.58 -20.28 24.67
N ARG A 550 39.41 -18.96 24.89
CA ARG A 550 39.80 -18.18 26.10
C ARG A 550 39.95 -16.71 25.72
N LEU A 551 39.13 -15.85 26.33
CA LEU A 551 39.52 -14.61 27.03
C LEU A 551 38.26 -13.81 27.37
N LEU A 552 37.64 -14.21 28.48
CA LEU A 552 37.13 -13.26 29.47
C LEU A 552 38.37 -12.66 30.15
N TYR A 553 38.46 -11.33 30.19
CA TYR A 553 38.92 -10.48 31.30
C TYR A 553 39.38 -9.11 30.76
N ASP A 554 38.95 -8.08 31.50
CA ASP A 554 39.47 -6.71 31.59
C ASP A 554 39.20 -5.69 30.48
N PHE A 555 38.31 -4.75 30.80
CA PHE A 555 38.51 -3.29 30.93
C PHE A 555 37.10 -2.66 30.89
N GLY A 556 36.53 -2.02 31.92
CA GLY A 556 37.16 -1.39 33.07
C GLY A 556 37.58 0.05 32.77
N LEU A 557 36.66 0.87 32.21
CA LEU A 557 36.47 2.31 32.43
C LEU A 557 35.32 2.84 31.57
#